data_AF-D5SY10-F1
#
_entry.id   AF-D5SY10-F1
#
_cell.length_a   1.000
_cell.length_b   1.000
_cell.length_c   1.000
_cell.angle_alpha   90.00
_cell.angle_beta   90.00
_cell.angle_gamma   90.00
#
_symmetry.space_group_name_H-M   'P 1'
#
loop_
_entity.id
_entity.type
_entity.pdbx_description
1 polymer ?
#
loop_
_entity_poly.entity_id
_entity_poly.type
_entity_poly.pdbx_seq_one_letter_code
_entity_poly.pdbx_strand_id
1 'polypeptide(L)'
;MTAATMDHTGHGHDAHGHDGHAHHGDAHHGHGHYPGVPSYSHIMPLWILFAVFASLIALTALTVALSGVALGTAEIFVSMGIATIKALLVAVYFMHMRHDKPLNVLICTFSLVFVALFIGLLLFDSMEYYPNIAARTYVEMLDKAK
;
A
#
# COMPACT_ATOMS: atom_id res chain seq x y z
N MET A 1 -14.04 -14.27 100.68
CA MET A 1 -12.67 -13.88 100.23
C MET A 1 -12.82 -13.34 98.81
N THR A 2 -13.14 -12.06 98.64
CA THR A 2 -12.21 -10.92 98.52
C THR A 2 -11.78 -10.68 97.06
N ALA A 3 -12.40 -9.62 96.49
CA ALA A 3 -11.81 -8.58 95.64
C ALA A 3 -11.52 -8.79 94.14
N ALA A 4 -11.74 -7.65 93.45
CA ALA A 4 -11.26 -7.16 92.15
C ALA A 4 -12.07 -7.58 90.90
N THR A 5 -13.04 -6.80 90.37
CA THR A 5 -13.06 -5.43 89.78
C THR A 5 -12.38 -5.27 88.42
N MET A 6 -13.14 -4.67 87.48
CA MET A 6 -12.71 -3.73 86.43
C MET A 6 -11.93 -4.31 85.23
N ASP A 7 -12.03 -3.83 84.00
CA ASP A 7 -12.63 -2.62 83.44
C ASP A 7 -12.82 -2.78 81.91
N HIS A 8 -13.68 -1.94 81.37
CA HIS A 8 -13.92 -1.60 79.97
C HIS A 8 -12.64 -1.41 79.14
N THR A 9 -12.50 -2.13 78.02
CA THR A 9 -11.63 -1.70 76.91
C THR A 9 -12.45 -0.94 75.87
N GLY A 10 -12.50 0.37 76.06
CA GLY A 10 -12.71 1.33 74.98
C GLY A 10 -11.36 1.75 74.39
N HIS A 11 -11.22 1.60 73.07
CA HIS A 11 -10.28 2.34 72.24
C HIS A 11 -11.06 2.67 70.96
N GLY A 12 -11.25 3.92 70.54
CA GLY A 12 -10.41 5.10 70.74
C GLY A 12 -10.04 5.60 69.34
N HIS A 13 -10.95 6.37 68.74
CA HIS A 13 -10.75 7.14 67.52
C HIS A 13 -9.85 8.33 67.84
N ASP A 14 -8.65 8.42 67.27
CA ASP A 14 -7.84 9.65 67.20
C ASP A 14 -7.05 9.60 65.88
N ALA A 15 -7.39 10.41 64.87
CA ALA A 15 -6.98 11.81 64.70
C ALA A 15 -5.48 11.97 64.35
N HIS A 16 -5.18 12.03 63.05
CA HIS A 16 -3.98 12.69 62.53
C HIS A 16 -4.32 13.48 61.25
N GLY A 17 -4.48 14.79 61.42
CA GLY A 17 -4.11 15.80 60.42
C GLY A 17 -2.61 16.17 60.61
N HIS A 18 -1.99 17.07 59.87
CA HIS A 18 -2.29 17.80 58.64
C HIS A 18 -1.02 18.65 58.42
N ASP A 19 -0.18 18.40 57.40
CA ASP A 19 0.89 19.34 57.08
C ASP A 19 1.30 19.22 55.62
N GLY A 20 1.09 20.34 54.93
CA GLY A 20 1.30 20.48 53.51
C GLY A 20 2.75 20.77 53.17
N HIS A 21 3.17 20.23 52.03
CA HIS A 21 4.25 20.80 51.26
C HIS A 21 3.76 20.97 49.82
N ALA A 22 3.48 22.22 49.48
CA ALA A 22 3.34 22.69 48.12
C ALA A 22 4.73 23.04 47.55
N HIS A 23 4.82 22.93 46.21
CA HIS A 23 5.88 23.39 45.32
C HIS A 23 7.09 22.48 45.12
N HIS A 24 7.04 21.70 44.05
CA HIS A 24 8.02 21.85 42.97
C HIS A 24 7.27 21.67 41.65
N GLY A 25 7.13 22.77 40.92
CA GLY A 25 6.71 22.72 39.53
C GLY A 25 7.91 22.27 38.72
N ASP A 26 7.74 21.20 37.95
CA ASP A 26 8.43 21.02 36.70
C ASP A 26 7.48 20.28 35.77
N ALA A 27 7.00 21.03 34.79
CA ALA A 27 6.53 20.46 33.56
C ALA A 27 7.64 19.58 32.96
N HIS A 28 7.23 18.75 32.02
CA HIS A 28 8.04 18.04 31.04
C HIS A 28 8.11 16.52 31.19
N HIS A 29 7.86 15.91 30.03
CA HIS A 29 8.20 14.55 29.62
C HIS A 29 7.17 13.47 29.92
N GLY A 30 6.05 13.59 29.18
CA GLY A 30 5.45 12.40 28.60
C GLY A 30 6.42 11.76 27.61
N HIS A 31 6.94 10.59 27.95
CA HIS A 31 7.33 9.56 26.99
C HIS A 31 7.25 8.21 27.71
N GLY A 32 6.23 7.42 27.35
CA GLY A 32 6.11 6.03 27.76
C GLY A 32 7.25 5.22 27.15
N HIS A 33 8.38 5.20 27.84
CA HIS A 33 9.51 4.31 27.54
C HIS A 33 9.10 2.89 27.94
N TYR A 34 8.71 2.07 26.97
CA TYR A 34 8.68 0.62 27.13
C TYR A 34 10.11 0.08 26.92
N PRO A 35 10.80 -0.42 27.94
CA PRO A 35 12.15 -0.97 27.81
C PRO A 35 12.04 -2.40 27.25
N GLY A 36 12.25 -2.57 25.94
CA GLY A 36 12.37 -3.92 25.37
C GLY A 36 12.08 -4.09 23.88
N VAL A 37 11.56 -3.08 23.18
CA VAL A 37 11.33 -3.18 21.73
C VAL A 37 12.42 -2.44 20.95
N PRO A 38 13.38 -3.13 20.31
CA PRO A 38 14.27 -2.46 19.36
C PRO A 38 13.42 -1.96 18.18
N SER A 39 13.25 -0.65 18.07
CA SER A 39 12.56 0.01 16.96
C SER A 39 13.41 -0.12 15.69
N TYR A 40 13.31 -1.27 15.01
CA TYR A 40 13.85 -1.44 13.67
C TYR A 40 12.92 -0.73 12.66
N SER A 41 13.11 0.58 12.49
CA SER A 41 12.64 1.24 11.27
C SER A 41 13.50 0.71 10.12
N HIS A 42 13.06 -0.36 9.46
CA HIS A 42 13.60 -0.78 8.17
C HIS A 42 13.15 0.23 7.10
N ILE A 43 13.79 1.39 7.12
CA ILE A 43 13.65 2.42 6.11
C ILE A 43 14.44 1.92 4.90
N MET A 44 13.74 1.62 3.81
CA MET A 44 14.37 1.33 2.53
C MET A 44 15.36 2.45 2.19
N PRO A 45 16.63 2.13 1.87
CA PRO A 45 17.62 3.15 1.59
C PRO A 45 17.13 3.99 0.40
N LEU A 46 16.97 5.30 0.63
CA LEU A 46 16.47 6.24 -0.39
C LEU A 46 17.28 6.17 -1.70
N TRP A 47 18.55 5.79 -1.61
CA TRP A 47 19.41 5.53 -2.75
C TRP A 47 18.86 4.50 -3.75
N ILE A 48 18.20 3.43 -3.29
CA ILE A 48 17.61 2.43 -4.19
C ILE A 48 16.42 3.04 -4.96
N LEU A 49 15.62 3.88 -4.30
CA LEU A 49 14.50 4.60 -4.93
C LEU A 49 15.01 5.56 -6.00
N PHE A 50 16.05 6.34 -5.70
CA PHE A 50 16.65 7.26 -6.67
C PHE A 50 17.29 6.53 -7.86
N ALA A 51 17.94 5.37 -7.64
CA ALA A 51 18.50 4.56 -8.71
C ALA A 51 17.41 4.03 -9.67
N VAL A 52 16.32 3.49 -9.12
CA VAL A 52 15.20 3.00 -9.93
C VAL A 52 14.49 4.15 -10.63
N PHE A 53 14.30 5.29 -9.95
CA PHE A 53 13.74 6.50 -10.55
C PHE A 53 14.57 6.96 -11.75
N ALA A 54 15.90 7.04 -11.62
CA ALA A 54 16.78 7.39 -12.72
C ALA A 54 16.66 6.40 -13.90
N SER A 55 16.57 5.10 -13.61
CA SER A 55 16.33 4.07 -14.63
C SER A 55 14.98 4.27 -15.35
N LEU A 56 13.91 4.57 -14.63
CA LEU A 56 12.58 4.84 -15.20
C LEU A 56 12.60 6.08 -16.11
N ILE A 57 13.31 7.13 -15.71
CA ILE A 57 13.50 8.32 -16.53
C ILE A 57 14.29 7.97 -17.80
N ALA A 58 15.38 7.21 -17.68
CA ALA A 58 16.18 6.78 -18.83
C ALA A 58 15.34 5.95 -19.83
N LEU A 59 14.56 4.99 -19.35
CA LEU A 59 13.66 4.19 -20.19
C LEU A 59 12.58 5.06 -20.86
N THR A 60 12.05 6.06 -20.15
CA THR A 60 11.05 6.99 -20.70
C THR A 60 11.65 7.88 -21.79
N ALA A 61 12.86 8.43 -21.54
CA ALA A 61 13.60 9.20 -22.54
C ALA A 61 13.90 8.34 -23.79
N LEU A 62 14.26 7.08 -23.58
CA LEU A 62 14.47 6.12 -24.67
C LEU A 62 13.18 5.89 -25.48
N THR A 63 12.02 5.75 -24.84
CA THR A 63 10.73 5.63 -25.54
C THR A 63 10.43 6.87 -26.37
N VAL A 64 10.64 8.07 -25.83
CA VAL A 64 10.42 9.33 -26.56
C VAL A 64 11.39 9.46 -27.74
N ALA A 65 12.66 9.09 -27.55
CA ALA A 65 13.65 9.10 -28.61
C ALA A 65 13.29 8.14 -29.76
N LEU A 66 12.77 6.96 -29.44
CA LEU A 66 12.35 5.97 -30.42
C LEU A 66 11.02 6.31 -31.10
N SER A 67 10.12 7.03 -30.42
CA SER A 67 8.85 7.50 -30.99
C SER A 67 9.03 8.45 -32.17
N GLY A 68 10.20 9.09 -32.31
CA GLY A 68 10.51 9.94 -33.46
C GLY A 68 11.14 9.20 -34.65
N VAL A 69 11.47 7.92 -34.51
CA VAL A 69 12.14 7.14 -35.57
C VAL A 69 11.09 6.34 -36.33
N ALA A 70 10.95 6.60 -37.63
CA ALA A 70 10.00 5.91 -38.50
C ALA A 70 10.43 4.45 -38.75
N LEU A 71 10.15 3.57 -37.79
CA LEU A 71 10.40 2.12 -37.84
C LEU A 71 9.20 1.33 -38.41
N GLY A 72 8.14 2.03 -38.84
CA GLY A 72 6.91 1.42 -39.35
C GLY A 72 6.23 0.53 -38.29
N THR A 73 5.77 -0.66 -38.68
CA THR A 73 5.09 -1.60 -37.77
C THR A 73 5.96 -2.03 -36.58
N ALA A 74 7.29 -1.99 -36.71
CA ALA A 74 8.21 -2.38 -35.64
C ALA A 74 8.19 -1.37 -34.46
N GLU A 75 7.77 -0.13 -34.67
CA GLU A 75 7.68 0.90 -33.63
C GLU A 75 6.76 0.47 -32.48
N ILE A 76 5.61 -0.12 -32.80
CA ILE A 76 4.62 -0.56 -31.81
C ILE A 76 5.20 -1.67 -30.94
N PHE A 77 5.85 -2.67 -31.56
CA PHE A 77 6.46 -3.79 -30.84
C PHE A 77 7.59 -3.33 -29.92
N VAL A 78 8.46 -2.44 -30.41
CA VAL A 78 9.57 -1.88 -29.61
C VAL A 78 9.04 -1.05 -28.45
N SER A 79 8.05 -0.19 -28.70
CA SER A 79 7.44 0.66 -27.68
C SER A 79 6.73 -0.16 -26.60
N MET A 80 5.99 -1.20 -26.98
CA MET A 80 5.35 -2.13 -26.04
C MET A 80 6.37 -2.93 -25.23
N GLY A 81 7.48 -3.34 -25.85
CA GLY A 81 8.59 -4.00 -25.14
C GLY A 81 9.18 -3.12 -24.05
N ILE A 82 9.51 -1.86 -24.38
CA ILE A 82 10.08 -0.90 -23.41
C ILE A 82 9.06 -0.57 -22.31
N ALA A 83 7.80 -0.38 -22.67
CA ALA A 83 6.72 -0.16 -21.71
C ALA A 83 6.59 -1.33 -20.72
N THR A 84 6.69 -2.57 -21.20
CA THR A 84 6.64 -3.78 -20.36
C THR A 84 7.82 -3.84 -19.39
N ILE A 85 9.05 -3.56 -19.87
CA ILE A 85 10.24 -3.52 -19.01
C ILE A 85 10.09 -2.45 -17.92
N LYS A 86 9.61 -1.26 -18.29
CA LYS A 86 9.33 -0.18 -17.33
C LYS A 86 8.32 -0.63 -16.27
N ALA A 87 7.22 -1.28 -16.67
CA ALA A 87 6.22 -1.81 -15.74
C ALA A 87 6.78 -2.88 -14.80
N LEU A 88 7.62 -3.79 -15.31
CA LEU A 88 8.30 -4.81 -14.49
C LEU A 88 9.24 -4.18 -13.46
N LEU A 89 10.02 -3.16 -13.83
CA LEU A 89 10.86 -2.44 -12.88
C LEU A 89 10.03 -1.80 -11.75
N VAL A 90 8.91 -1.17 -12.10
CA VAL A 90 7.99 -0.60 -11.10
C VAL A 90 7.45 -1.70 -10.17
N ALA A 91 7.00 -2.82 -10.72
CA ALA A 91 6.46 -3.93 -9.94
C ALA A 91 7.50 -4.56 -8.99
N VAL A 92 8.73 -4.78 -9.44
CA VAL A 92 9.77 -5.41 -8.63
C VAL A 92 10.26 -4.50 -7.50
N TYR A 93 10.43 -3.20 -7.78
CA TYR A 93 11.08 -2.27 -6.86
C TYR A 93 10.12 -1.37 -6.07
N PHE A 94 9.11 -0.77 -6.72
CA PHE A 94 8.17 0.15 -6.05
C PHE A 94 7.00 -0.57 -5.39
N MET A 95 6.57 -1.72 -5.91
CA MET A 95 5.56 -2.55 -5.23
C MET A 95 6.17 -3.51 -4.18
N HIS A 96 7.45 -3.31 -3.83
CA HIS A 96 8.13 -3.99 -2.72
C HIS A 96 8.21 -5.54 -2.85
N MET A 97 7.95 -6.09 -4.03
CA MET A 97 7.98 -7.54 -4.30
C MET A 97 9.30 -8.22 -3.89
N ARG A 98 10.45 -7.53 -4.00
CA ARG A 98 11.75 -8.12 -3.64
C ARG A 98 12.01 -8.21 -2.13
N HIS A 99 11.34 -7.41 -1.32
CA HIS A 99 11.61 -7.30 0.13
C HIS A 99 10.39 -7.65 1.01
N ASP A 100 9.20 -7.82 0.41
CA ASP A 100 8.00 -8.32 1.09
C ASP A 100 7.91 -9.84 1.16
N LYS A 101 6.94 -10.32 1.96
CA LYS A 101 6.54 -11.72 2.04
C LYS A 101 6.21 -12.27 0.64
N PRO A 102 6.62 -13.50 0.30
CA PRO A 102 6.38 -14.11 -1.01
C PRO A 102 4.88 -14.24 -1.36
N LEU A 103 3.99 -14.17 -0.37
CA LEU A 103 2.54 -14.12 -0.56
C LEU A 103 2.09 -12.84 -1.29
N ASN A 104 2.69 -11.67 -0.97
CA ASN A 104 2.31 -10.40 -1.62
C ASN A 104 2.71 -10.38 -3.11
N VAL A 105 3.87 -10.97 -3.42
CA VAL A 105 4.32 -11.21 -4.79
C VAL A 105 3.32 -12.09 -5.54
N LEU A 106 2.88 -13.19 -4.92
CA LEU A 106 1.97 -14.14 -5.54
C LEU A 106 0.59 -13.52 -5.82
N ILE A 107 0.00 -12.79 -4.85
CA ILE A 107 -1.31 -12.15 -5.02
C ILE A 107 -1.25 -11.04 -6.10
N CYS A 108 -0.16 -10.25 -6.13
CA CYS A 108 0.04 -9.20 -7.12
C CYS A 108 0.19 -9.80 -8.52
N THR A 109 1.05 -10.81 -8.68
CA THR A 109 1.26 -11.50 -9.96
C THR A 109 -0.03 -12.17 -10.43
N PHE A 110 -0.74 -12.86 -9.54
CA PHE A 110 -2.02 -13.48 -9.86
C PHE A 110 -3.07 -12.46 -10.32
N SER A 111 -3.14 -11.31 -9.65
CA SER A 111 -4.04 -10.21 -10.06
C SER A 111 -3.69 -9.68 -11.45
N LEU A 112 -2.39 -9.53 -11.76
CA LEU A 112 -1.92 -9.05 -13.06
C LEU A 112 -2.25 -10.05 -14.18
N VAL A 113 -2.04 -11.34 -13.94
CA VAL A 113 -2.45 -12.41 -14.86
C VAL A 113 -3.97 -12.39 -15.08
N PHE A 114 -4.74 -12.23 -14.01
CA PHE A 114 -6.20 -12.19 -14.11
C PHE A 114 -6.70 -10.96 -14.89
N VAL A 115 -6.06 -9.80 -14.71
CA VAL A 115 -6.33 -8.60 -15.51
C VAL A 115 -5.97 -8.81 -16.97
N ALA A 116 -4.80 -9.41 -17.25
CA ALA A 116 -4.39 -9.71 -18.63
C ALA A 116 -5.36 -10.68 -19.31
N LEU A 117 -5.80 -11.71 -18.59
CA LEU A 117 -6.83 -12.64 -19.04
C LEU A 117 -8.15 -11.92 -19.31
N PHE A 118 -8.61 -11.08 -18.38
CA PHE A 118 -9.85 -10.32 -18.51
C PHE A 118 -9.83 -9.38 -19.72
N ILE A 119 -8.75 -8.62 -19.92
CA ILE A 119 -8.58 -7.77 -21.10
C ILE A 119 -8.56 -8.62 -22.38
N GLY A 120 -7.84 -9.75 -22.37
CA GLY A 120 -7.80 -10.66 -23.52
C GLY A 120 -9.19 -11.21 -23.89
N LEU A 121 -9.96 -11.63 -22.89
CA LEU A 121 -11.33 -12.11 -23.08
C LEU A 121 -12.28 -11.00 -23.54
N LEU A 122 -12.18 -9.79 -22.97
CA LEU A 122 -12.97 -8.63 -23.40
C LEU A 122 -12.70 -8.25 -24.86
N LEU A 123 -11.43 -8.26 -25.26
CA LEU A 123 -11.07 -7.99 -26.64
C LEU A 123 -11.60 -9.09 -27.57
N PHE A 124 -11.47 -10.35 -27.17
CA PHE A 124 -12.01 -11.47 -27.93
C PHE A 124 -13.52 -11.37 -28.12
N ASP A 125 -14.26 -11.09 -27.05
CA ASP A 125 -15.71 -10.87 -27.09
C ASP A 125 -16.09 -9.67 -27.98
N SER A 126 -15.38 -8.55 -27.84
CA SER A 126 -15.63 -7.35 -28.64
C SER A 126 -15.43 -7.60 -30.14
N MET A 127 -14.40 -8.37 -30.52
CA MET A 127 -14.10 -8.68 -31.92
C MET A 127 -15.17 -9.57 -32.55
N GLU A 128 -15.73 -10.51 -31.79
CA GLU A 128 -16.80 -11.41 -32.27
C GLU A 128 -18.17 -10.71 -32.28
N TYR A 129 -18.44 -9.84 -31.31
CA TYR A 129 -19.73 -9.18 -31.17
C TYR A 129 -19.93 -8.03 -32.19
N TYR A 130 -18.91 -7.20 -32.43
CA TYR A 130 -18.96 -6.02 -33.31
C TYR A 130 -19.55 -6.26 -34.72
N PRO A 131 -19.18 -7.31 -35.48
CA PRO A 131 -19.77 -7.55 -36.81
C PRO A 131 -21.27 -7.88 -36.75
N ASN A 132 -21.71 -8.55 -35.69
CA ASN A 132 -23.09 -9.03 -35.55
C ASN A 132 -24.07 -7.90 -35.22
N ILE A 133 -23.68 -6.96 -34.35
CA ILE A 133 -24.47 -5.75 -34.09
C ILE A 133 -24.48 -4.81 -35.29
N ALA A 134 -23.34 -4.60 -35.95
CA ALA A 134 -23.28 -3.75 -37.13
C ALA A 134 -24.21 -4.27 -38.23
N ALA A 135 -24.14 -5.56 -38.57
CA ALA A 135 -25.01 -6.17 -39.58
C ALA A 135 -26.50 -6.04 -39.26
N ARG A 136 -26.90 -6.23 -37.99
CA ARG A 136 -28.29 -6.08 -37.54
C ARG A 136 -28.77 -4.64 -37.66
N THR A 137 -27.98 -3.68 -37.20
CA THR A 137 -28.30 -2.24 -37.28
C THR A 137 -28.41 -1.77 -38.73
N TYR A 138 -27.54 -2.23 -39.63
CA TYR A 138 -27.65 -1.92 -41.06
C TYR A 138 -28.97 -2.43 -41.66
N VAL A 139 -29.41 -3.63 -41.32
CA VAL A 139 -30.66 -4.20 -41.83
C VAL A 139 -31.88 -3.41 -41.34
N GLU A 140 -31.92 -3.01 -40.06
CA GLU A 140 -33.01 -2.17 -39.52
C GLU A 140 -33.06 -0.78 -40.17
N MET A 141 -31.90 -0.18 -40.45
CA MET A 141 -31.82 1.11 -41.14
C MET A 141 -32.34 1.02 -42.57
N LEU A 142 -32.09 -0.09 -43.27
CA LEU A 142 -32.58 -0.34 -44.63
C LEU A 142 -34.08 -0.62 -44.67
N ASP A 143 -34.64 -1.25 -43.63
CA ASP A 143 -36.07 -1.51 -43.51
C ASP A 143 -36.86 -0.22 -43.25
N LYS A 144 -36.37 0.65 -42.36
CA LYS A 144 -36.98 1.97 -42.10
C LYS A 144 -36.93 2.96 -43.26
N ALA A 145 -36.02 2.74 -44.22
CA ALA A 145 -35.82 3.62 -45.37
C ALA A 145 -36.71 3.28 -46.57
N LYS A 146 -37.46 2.17 -46.52
CA LYS A 146 -38.45 1.77 -47.53
C LYS A 146 -39.86 2.18 -47.12
#